data_AF-A0A613BVY0-F1
#
_entry.id   AF-A0A613BVY0-F1
#
_cell.length_a   1.000
_cell.length_b   1.000
_cell.length_c   1.000
_cell.angle_alpha   90.00
_cell.angle_beta   90.00
_cell.angle_gamma   90.00
#
_symmetry.space_group_name_H-M   'P 1'
#
loop_
_entity.id
_entity.type
_entity.pdbx_description
1 polymer ?
#
loop_
_entity_poly.entity_id
_entity_poly.type
_entity_poly.pdbx_seq_one_letter_code
_entity_poly.pdbx_strand_id
1 'polypeptide(L)'
;LEKFRVVTKERREEEELQQRQLAEKQEKINAFLELMKADGINPEELFAMDSAMPRSAKKRQPRPAKYRFTDFNGEEKTWTGQGRTPKPIAQALAAGKSLDDFLI
;
A
#
# COMPACT_ATOMS: atom_id res chain seq x y z
N LEU A 1 -49.51 -12.87 -7.57
CA LEU A 1 -49.52 -11.39 -7.38
C LEU A 1 -48.97 -10.94 -6.02
N GLU A 2 -49.00 -11.80 -4.99
CA GLU A 2 -48.57 -11.43 -3.61
C GLU A 2 -47.07 -11.17 -3.48
N LYS A 3 -46.22 -11.98 -4.14
CA LYS A 3 -44.76 -11.83 -4.09
C LYS A 3 -44.28 -10.46 -4.58
N PHE A 4 -44.91 -9.90 -5.63
CA PHE A 4 -44.55 -8.58 -6.16
C PHE A 4 -44.83 -7.46 -5.15
N ARG A 5 -45.96 -7.54 -4.42
CA ARG A 5 -46.32 -6.56 -3.39
C ARG A 5 -45.34 -6.58 -2.20
N VAL A 6 -44.83 -7.76 -1.85
CA VAL A 6 -43.82 -7.91 -0.79
C VAL A 6 -42.52 -7.25 -1.23
N VAL A 7 -42.00 -7.58 -2.43
CA VAL A 7 -40.77 -6.99 -2.96
C VAL A 7 -40.85 -5.46 -3.07
N THR A 8 -41.99 -4.91 -3.49
CA THR A 8 -42.17 -3.44 -3.55
C THR A 8 -42.20 -2.77 -2.19
N LYS A 9 -42.68 -3.46 -1.15
CA LYS A 9 -42.68 -2.93 0.23
C LYS A 9 -41.28 -2.97 0.81
N GLU A 10 -40.58 -4.10 0.69
CA GLU A 10 -39.19 -4.26 1.11
C GLU A 10 -38.30 -3.20 0.45
N ARG A 11 -38.44 -3.00 -0.87
CA ARG A 11 -37.68 -1.99 -1.60
C ARG A 11 -37.90 -0.57 -1.08
N ARG A 12 -39.14 -0.23 -0.75
CA ARG A 12 -39.50 1.09 -0.23
C ARG A 12 -38.94 1.32 1.18
N GLU A 13 -39.01 0.30 2.04
CA GLU A 13 -38.44 0.35 3.38
C GLU A 13 -36.91 0.51 3.34
N GLU A 14 -36.23 -0.20 2.44
CA GLU A 14 -34.79 -0.03 2.20
C GLU A 14 -34.46 1.39 1.73
N GLU A 15 -35.23 1.93 0.79
CA GLU A 15 -35.01 3.28 0.27
C GLU A 15 -35.24 4.35 1.34
N GLU A 16 -36.27 4.21 2.17
CA GLU A 16 -36.52 5.10 3.30
C GLU A 16 -35.39 5.01 4.35
N LEU A 17 -34.90 3.80 4.64
CA LEU A 17 -33.76 3.61 5.54
C LEU A 17 -32.49 4.27 4.99
N GLN A 18 -32.21 4.10 3.70
CA GLN A 18 -31.08 4.74 3.02
C GLN A 18 -31.20 6.27 3.06
N GLN A 19 -32.39 6.81 2.79
CA GLN A 19 -32.63 8.25 2.86
C GLN A 19 -32.42 8.80 4.27
N ARG A 20 -32.90 8.09 5.30
CA ARG A 20 -32.64 8.47 6.71
C ARG A 20 -31.15 8.45 7.03
N GLN A 21 -30.42 7.42 6.63
CA GLN A 21 -28.98 7.34 6.84
C GLN A 21 -28.22 8.47 6.12
N LEU A 22 -28.65 8.84 4.90
CA LEU A 22 -28.06 9.95 4.17
C LEU A 22 -28.36 11.30 4.84
N ALA A 23 -29.59 11.50 5.31
CA ALA A 23 -29.98 12.69 6.06
C ALA A 23 -29.17 12.84 7.35
N GLU A 24 -29.06 11.77 8.16
CA GLU A 24 -28.25 11.76 9.37
C GLU A 24 -26.77 12.04 9.09
N LYS A 25 -26.23 11.49 7.99
CA LYS A 25 -24.85 11.79 7.56
C LYS A 25 -24.71 13.25 7.18
N GLN A 26 -25.66 13.81 6.44
CA GLN A 26 -25.61 15.21 6.01
C GLN A 26 -25.70 16.17 7.19
N GLU A 27 -26.57 15.89 8.17
CA GLU A 27 -26.67 16.67 9.41
C GLU A 27 -25.35 16.66 10.18
N LYS A 28 -24.71 15.49 10.32
CA LYS A 28 -23.39 15.37 10.97
C LYS A 28 -22.31 16.16 10.22
N ILE A 29 -22.30 16.10 8.89
CA ILE A 29 -21.36 16.86 8.06
C ILE A 29 -21.56 18.36 8.29
N ASN A 30 -22.80 18.83 8.27
CA ASN A 30 -23.12 20.24 8.47
C ASN A 30 -22.71 20.72 9.87
N ALA A 31 -23.03 19.94 10.91
CA ALA A 31 -22.64 20.25 12.28
C ALA A 31 -21.11 20.33 12.44
N PHE A 32 -20.37 19.40 11.83
CA PHE A 32 -18.92 19.41 11.87
C PHE A 32 -18.32 20.58 11.09
N LEU A 33 -18.92 20.94 9.96
CA LEU A 33 -18.52 22.09 9.16
C LEU A 33 -18.74 23.42 9.91
N GLU A 34 -19.83 23.56 10.66
CA GLU A 34 -20.04 24.71 11.54
C GLU A 34 -18.99 24.79 12.66
N LEU A 35 -18.68 23.66 13.30
CA LEU A 35 -17.63 23.59 14.32
C LEU A 35 -16.26 23.97 13.75
N MET A 36 -15.88 23.42 12.59
CA MET A 36 -14.62 23.77 11.92
C MET A 36 -14.54 25.26 11.61
N LYS A 37 -15.63 25.85 11.12
CA LYS A 37 -15.69 27.30 10.84
C LYS A 37 -15.55 28.12 12.12
N ALA A 38 -16.14 27.69 13.23
CA ALA A 38 -15.99 28.35 14.53
C ALA A 38 -14.53 28.33 15.01
N ASP A 39 -13.83 27.21 14.77
CA ASP A 39 -12.40 27.06 15.09
C ASP A 39 -11.47 27.72 14.04
N GLY A 40 -12.03 28.28 12.96
CA GLY A 40 -11.28 28.94 11.89
C GLY A 40 -10.53 27.97 10.96
N ILE A 41 -10.88 26.69 10.98
CA ILE A 41 -10.27 25.65 10.15
C ILE A 41 -11.04 25.53 8.84
N ASN A 42 -10.36 25.73 7.71
CA ASN A 42 -10.95 25.45 6.40
C ASN A 42 -10.88 23.95 6.10
N PRO A 43 -11.96 23.32 5.60
CA PRO A 43 -11.97 21.89 5.31
C PRO A 43 -10.95 21.50 4.22
N GLU A 44 -10.63 22.41 3.29
CA GLU A 44 -9.63 22.20 2.24
C GLU A 44 -8.19 22.08 2.79
N GLU A 45 -7.88 22.74 3.91
CA GLU A 45 -6.55 22.64 4.53
C GLU A 45 -6.28 21.23 5.06
N LEU A 46 -7.32 20.49 5.46
CA LEU A 46 -7.20 19.10 5.90
C LEU A 46 -6.79 18.17 4.74
N PHE A 47 -7.33 18.40 3.55
CA PHE A 47 -6.94 17.65 2.34
C PHE A 47 -5.57 18.08 1.82
N ALA A 48 -5.23 19.37 1.96
CA ALA A 48 -3.91 19.88 1.60
C ALA A 48 -2.79 19.29 2.48
N MET A 49 -3.06 18.99 3.75
CA MET A 49 -2.06 18.43 4.68
C MET A 49 -1.49 17.07 4.23
N ASP A 50 -2.28 16.24 3.54
CA ASP A 50 -1.82 14.92 3.04
C ASP A 50 -1.00 15.06 1.73
N SER A 51 -1.20 16.14 0.96
CA SER A 51 -0.44 16.43 -0.26
C SER A 51 0.80 17.29 -0.05
N ALA A 52 0.85 18.06 1.05
CA ALA A 52 1.96 18.95 1.39
C ALA A 52 3.17 18.24 2.01
N MET A 53 3.06 16.96 2.36
CA MET A 53 4.19 16.14 2.77
C MET A 53 4.72 15.36 1.57
N PRO A 54 5.75 15.84 0.84
CA PRO A 54 6.49 14.94 -0.01
C PRO A 54 7.06 13.88 0.94
N ARG A 55 6.50 12.65 0.88
CA ARG A 55 7.20 11.46 1.34
C ARG A 55 8.42 11.32 0.43
N SER A 56 9.43 12.14 0.68
CA SER A 56 10.78 11.93 0.24
C SER A 56 11.23 10.69 1.00
N ALA A 57 10.84 9.53 0.49
CA ALA A 57 11.52 8.29 0.79
C ALA A 57 12.96 8.54 0.37
N LYS A 58 13.81 8.94 1.33
CA LYS A 58 15.26 8.95 1.18
C LYS A 58 15.58 7.56 0.67
N LYS A 59 15.83 7.43 -0.64
CA LYS A 59 16.34 6.20 -1.23
C LYS A 59 17.64 5.93 -0.51
N ARG A 60 17.59 5.00 0.45
CA ARG A 60 18.79 4.50 1.12
C ARG A 60 19.73 4.06 0.02
N GLN A 61 20.98 4.50 0.07
CA GLN A 61 21.99 4.05 -0.87
C GLN A 61 21.99 2.51 -0.87
N PRO A 62 21.85 1.86 -2.03
CA PRO A 62 21.83 0.41 -2.09
C PRO A 62 23.13 -0.11 -1.48
N ARG A 63 23.01 -1.09 -0.58
CA ARG A 63 24.18 -1.73 0.04
C ARG A 63 25.08 -2.28 -1.08
N PRO A 64 26.41 -2.07 -0.99
CA PRO A 64 27.32 -2.58 -2.01
C PRO A 64 27.19 -4.09 -2.13
N ALA A 65 27.25 -4.59 -3.37
CA ALA A 65 27.34 -6.01 -3.64
C ALA A 65 28.59 -6.60 -2.96
N LYS A 66 28.43 -7.74 -2.29
CA LYS A 66 29.53 -8.41 -1.59
C LYS A 66 30.14 -9.53 -2.45
N TYR A 67 29.32 -10.18 -3.29
CA TYR A 67 29.73 -11.30 -4.11
C TYR A 67 29.35 -11.10 -5.58
N ARG A 68 30.18 -11.55 -6.52
CA ARG A 68 29.90 -11.61 -7.98
C ARG A 68 29.96 -13.05 -8.46
N PHE A 69 28.98 -13.48 -9.23
CA PHE A 69 28.91 -14.83 -9.79
C PHE A 69 28.40 -14.80 -11.23
N THR A 70 28.79 -15.78 -12.04
CA THR A 70 28.25 -15.98 -13.39
C THR A 70 27.00 -16.85 -13.30
N ASP A 71 25.88 -16.36 -13.84
CA ASP A 71 24.64 -17.11 -13.92
C ASP A 71 24.72 -18.21 -15.00
N PHE A 72 23.74 -19.13 -15.02
CA PHE A 72 23.68 -20.19 -16.04
C PHE A 72 23.54 -19.66 -17.48
N ASN A 73 23.13 -18.40 -17.62
CA ASN A 73 23.03 -17.70 -18.90
C ASN A 73 24.34 -17.00 -19.32
N GLY A 74 25.41 -17.14 -18.55
CA GLY A 74 26.69 -16.47 -18.82
C GLY A 74 26.76 -15.00 -18.36
N GLU A 75 25.73 -14.49 -17.70
CA GLU A 75 25.68 -13.11 -17.21
C GLU A 75 26.34 -12.97 -15.83
N GLU A 76 27.18 -11.94 -15.64
CA GLU A 76 27.70 -11.59 -14.31
C GLU A 76 26.62 -10.91 -13.46
N LYS A 77 26.28 -11.51 -12.33
CA LYS A 77 25.34 -10.96 -11.35
C LYS A 77 26.00 -10.79 -10.00
N THR A 78 25.48 -9.82 -9.24
CA THR A 78 25.99 -9.49 -7.91
C THR A 78 25.00 -9.88 -6.82
N TRP A 79 25.52 -10.38 -5.71
CA TRP A 79 24.76 -10.75 -4.52
C TRP A 79 25.29 -10.03 -3.29
N THR A 80 24.40 -9.41 -2.51
CA THR A 80 24.75 -8.65 -1.30
C THR A 80 25.02 -9.56 -0.09
N GLY A 81 24.90 -10.89 -0.24
CA GLY A 81 24.97 -11.84 0.88
C GLY A 81 23.73 -11.83 1.79
N GLN A 82 22.69 -11.07 1.41
CA GLN A 82 21.43 -11.00 2.15
C GLN A 82 20.34 -11.78 1.42
N GLY A 83 19.63 -12.68 2.12
CA GLY A 83 18.55 -13.50 1.56
C GLY A 83 19.02 -14.85 1.03
N ARG A 84 18.24 -15.45 0.11
CA ARG A 84 18.56 -16.78 -0.45
C ARG A 84 19.83 -16.74 -1.30
N THR A 85 20.73 -17.70 -1.06
CA THR A 85 21.96 -17.89 -1.85
C THR A 85 21.60 -18.18 -3.31
N PRO A 86 22.18 -17.46 -4.28
CA PRO A 86 22.00 -17.75 -5.71
C PRO A 86 22.38 -19.18 -6.06
N LYS A 87 21.64 -19.80 -6.98
CA LYS A 87 21.88 -21.19 -7.43
C LYS A 87 23.33 -21.44 -7.89
N PRO A 88 23.99 -20.55 -8.64
CA PRO A 88 25.36 -20.77 -9.07
C PRO A 88 26.36 -20.79 -7.90
N ILE A 89 26.18 -19.92 -6.90
CA ILE A 89 26.98 -19.92 -5.69
C ILE A 89 26.71 -21.19 -4.87
N ALA A 90 25.44 -21.58 -4.70
CA ALA A 90 25.08 -22.81 -3.99
C ALA A 90 25.71 -24.06 -4.63
N GLN A 91 25.75 -24.13 -5.96
CA GLN A 91 26.40 -25.22 -6.69
C GLN A 91 27.92 -25.18 -6.53
N ALA A 92 28.54 -23.99 -6.55
CA ALA A 92 29.97 -23.84 -6.30
C ALA A 92 30.36 -24.25 -4.87
N LEU A 93 29.55 -23.89 -3.88
CA LEU A 93 29.71 -24.34 -2.49
C LEU A 93 29.58 -25.86 -2.37
N ALA A 94 28.60 -26.46 -3.07
CA ALA A 94 28.44 -27.92 -3.12
C ALA A 94 29.61 -28.63 -3.84
N ALA A 95 30.25 -27.95 -4.80
CA ALA A 95 31.46 -28.41 -5.47
C ALA A 95 32.74 -28.21 -4.64
N GLY A 96 32.63 -27.70 -3.41
CA GLY A 96 33.75 -27.53 -2.48
C GLY A 96 34.50 -26.20 -2.62
N LYS A 97 33.99 -25.24 -3.39
CA LYS A 97 34.57 -23.88 -3.46
C LYS A 97 34.13 -23.06 -2.25
N SER A 98 34.96 -22.10 -1.83
CA SER A 98 34.60 -21.18 -0.74
C SER A 98 33.69 -20.08 -1.27
N LEU A 99 32.84 -19.52 -0.38
CA LEU A 99 32.09 -18.31 -0.69
C LEU A 99 33.01 -17.12 -0.97
N ASP A 100 34.24 -17.16 -0.44
CA ASP A 100 35.27 -16.13 -0.60
C ASP A 100 35.78 -16.01 -2.04
N ASP A 101 35.68 -17.08 -2.85
CA ASP A 101 36.07 -17.06 -4.27
C ASP A 101 35.17 -16.13 -5.11
N PHE A 102 34.00 -15.78 -4.58
CA PHE A 102 33.03 -14.90 -5.22
C PHE A 102 33.07 -13.49 -4.66
N LEU A 103 33.93 -13.19 -3.68
CA LEU A 103 34.00 -11.88 -3.03
C LEU A 103 34.49 -10.81 -4.02
N ILE A 104 33.83 -9.64 -4.03
CA ILE A 104 34.24 -8.46 -4.83
C ILE A 104 35.09 -7.54 -3.96
#